data_AF-A0A7C5H100-F1
#
_entry.id   AF-A0A7C5H100-F1
#
_cell.length_a   1.000
_cell.length_b   1.000
_cell.length_c   1.000
_cell.angle_alpha   90.00
_cell.angle_beta   90.00
_cell.angle_gamma   90.00
#
_symmetry.space_group_name_H-M   'P 1'
#
loop_
_entity.id
_entity.type
_entity.pdbx_description
1 polymer ?
#
loop_
_entity_poly.entity_id
_entity_poly.type
_entity_poly.pdbx_seq_one_letter_code
_entity_poly.pdbx_strand_id
1 'polypeptide(L)'
;MDFREVLSGMEHRNIGHEVDPYLEAASICRKRPPTAWVAGASGFEGWRMAGNVYSSRETLAAALGTDIPGIRGAMMKAASVPAAFEKVDLPDEYGKVSASELPIPTYFANDGGPYITSGIVHASHDGKSNLSFHRMMHLGDGRFAARVVPRHLNSLLTEARTHGEELDAVVSIGADPFSLLAASTSAPFGQDELEIASSLRMDALGSPLRVMKVSEKDPVSPLGSEVVMVGRFIDERAPEGPFVDITSTYDRAGMDPGESVFEVDEVLVRRDPIMHVLLPGGLEHYLLMGIPKEPAI
;
A
#
# COMPACT_ATOMS: atom_id res chain seq x y z
N MET A 1 -16.17 2.17 4.47
CA MET A 1 -15.72 1.35 3.34
C MET A 1 -14.22 1.11 3.50
N ASP A 2 -13.87 0.04 4.22
CA ASP A 2 -12.52 -0.51 4.31
C ASP A 2 -12.28 -1.59 3.22
N PHE A 3 -11.10 -2.18 3.20
CA PHE A 3 -10.72 -3.24 2.25
C PHE A 3 -11.67 -4.46 2.29
N ARG A 4 -12.09 -4.90 3.49
CA ARG A 4 -13.00 -6.05 3.64
C ARG A 4 -14.41 -5.72 3.18
N GLU A 5 -14.90 -4.52 3.48
CA GLU A 5 -16.20 -4.05 3.02
C GLU A 5 -16.27 -4.02 1.49
N VAL A 6 -15.23 -3.50 0.83
CA VAL A 6 -15.10 -3.53 -0.64
C VAL A 6 -15.13 -4.97 -1.17
N LEU A 7 -14.27 -5.83 -0.62
CA LEU A 7 -14.15 -7.23 -1.06
C LEU A 7 -15.46 -8.01 -0.87
N SER A 8 -16.18 -7.78 0.24
CA SER A 8 -17.47 -8.42 0.53
C SER A 8 -18.62 -7.90 -0.35
N GLY A 9 -18.54 -6.65 -0.81
CA GLY A 9 -19.55 -5.99 -1.63
C GLY A 9 -19.41 -6.25 -3.13
N MET A 10 -18.35 -6.94 -3.56
CA MET A 10 -18.10 -7.27 -4.97
C MET A 10 -18.20 -8.75 -5.27
N GLU A 11 -18.40 -9.08 -6.54
CA GLU A 11 -18.19 -10.43 -7.03
C GLU A 11 -16.71 -10.80 -6.94
N HIS A 12 -16.40 -11.81 -6.15
CA HIS A 12 -15.06 -12.37 -6.03
C HIS A 12 -15.12 -13.90 -6.07
N ARG A 13 -14.04 -14.50 -6.54
CA ARG A 13 -13.89 -15.95 -6.60
C ARG A 13 -13.17 -16.46 -5.36
N ASN A 14 -13.76 -17.41 -4.66
CA ASN A 14 -13.05 -18.22 -3.69
C ASN A 14 -12.26 -19.33 -4.41
N ILE A 15 -10.95 -19.34 -4.26
CA ILE A 15 -10.09 -20.40 -4.78
C ILE A 15 -10.23 -21.62 -3.86
N GLY A 16 -10.52 -22.78 -4.44
CA GLY A 16 -10.86 -24.00 -3.68
C GLY A 16 -9.68 -24.70 -3.01
N HIS A 17 -8.49 -24.11 -3.07
CA HIS A 17 -7.26 -24.60 -2.48
C HIS A 17 -6.42 -23.43 -1.97
N GLU A 18 -5.45 -23.72 -1.10
CA GLU A 18 -4.47 -22.72 -0.64
C GLU A 18 -3.55 -22.32 -1.78
N VAL A 19 -3.31 -21.02 -1.92
CA VAL A 19 -2.50 -20.43 -2.97
C VAL A 19 -1.08 -20.21 -2.47
N ASP A 20 -0.09 -20.62 -3.26
CA ASP A 20 1.32 -20.36 -2.99
C ASP A 20 1.67 -18.88 -3.25
N PRO A 21 2.24 -18.16 -2.26
CA PRO A 21 2.77 -16.82 -2.48
C PRO A 21 3.87 -16.76 -3.54
N TYR A 22 4.60 -17.87 -3.76
CA TYR A 22 5.60 -17.99 -4.80
C TYR A 22 4.94 -18.27 -6.16
N LEU A 23 4.84 -17.23 -6.99
CA LEU A 23 4.37 -17.24 -8.39
C LEU A 23 2.89 -17.59 -8.61
N GLU A 24 2.25 -18.42 -7.79
CA GLU A 24 0.87 -18.85 -8.04
C GLU A 24 -0.12 -17.69 -7.86
N ALA A 25 -0.02 -16.94 -6.76
CA ALA A 25 -0.85 -15.75 -6.53
C ALA A 25 -0.77 -14.76 -7.72
N ALA A 26 0.44 -14.51 -8.21
CA ALA A 26 0.67 -13.68 -9.39
C ALA A 26 0.08 -14.27 -10.68
N SER A 27 0.19 -15.59 -10.86
CA SER A 27 -0.42 -16.32 -11.98
C SER A 27 -1.94 -16.17 -12.00
N ILE A 28 -2.58 -16.23 -10.82
CA ILE A 28 -4.03 -16.05 -10.67
C ILE A 28 -4.42 -14.63 -11.07
N CYS A 29 -3.72 -13.60 -10.54
CA CYS A 29 -3.96 -12.20 -10.91
C CYS A 29 -3.85 -11.99 -12.43
N ARG A 30 -2.82 -12.57 -13.08
CA ARG A 30 -2.54 -12.39 -14.51
C ARG A 30 -3.51 -13.10 -15.44
N LYS A 31 -3.90 -14.33 -15.11
CA LYS A 31 -4.76 -15.15 -16.00
C LYS A 31 -6.19 -14.63 -16.09
N ARG A 32 -6.62 -13.78 -15.14
CA ARG A 32 -8.05 -13.46 -14.94
C ARG A 32 -8.35 -12.01 -14.47
N PRO A 33 -7.80 -10.95 -15.09
CA PRO A 33 -8.35 -9.62 -14.86
C PRO A 33 -9.79 -9.56 -15.46
N PRO A 34 -10.79 -8.91 -14.83
CA PRO A 34 -10.77 -8.05 -13.64
C PRO A 34 -11.42 -8.67 -12.37
N THR A 35 -11.54 -9.99 -12.29
CA THR A 35 -12.27 -10.62 -11.16
C THR A 35 -11.37 -10.72 -9.93
N ALA A 36 -11.81 -10.13 -8.83
CA ALA A 36 -11.17 -10.29 -7.53
C ALA A 36 -11.21 -11.76 -7.09
N TRP A 37 -10.23 -12.17 -6.28
CA TRP A 37 -10.17 -13.52 -5.75
C TRP A 37 -9.71 -13.54 -4.30
N VAL A 38 -10.08 -14.61 -3.59
CA VAL A 38 -9.68 -14.87 -2.21
C VAL A 38 -9.26 -16.33 -2.09
N ALA A 39 -8.18 -16.58 -1.34
CA ALA A 39 -7.70 -17.93 -1.03
C ALA A 39 -7.02 -17.96 0.35
N GLY A 40 -6.86 -19.15 0.94
CA GLY A 40 -5.89 -19.34 2.01
C GLY A 40 -4.46 -19.24 1.46
N ALA A 41 -3.49 -18.89 2.29
CA ALA A 41 -2.08 -18.83 1.91
C ALA A 41 -1.35 -20.14 2.26
N SER A 42 -0.81 -20.82 1.24
CA SER A 42 -0.10 -22.10 1.44
C SER A 42 1.13 -21.90 2.32
N GLY A 43 1.22 -22.67 3.41
CA GLY A 43 2.32 -22.58 4.38
C GLY A 43 2.19 -21.45 5.41
N PHE A 44 1.09 -20.69 5.40
CA PHE A 44 0.82 -19.60 6.35
C PHE A 44 -0.54 -19.80 7.00
N GLU A 45 -0.58 -20.53 8.12
CA GLU A 45 -1.82 -20.88 8.81
C GLU A 45 -2.59 -19.61 9.25
N GLY A 46 -3.90 -19.60 9.03
CA GLY A 46 -4.78 -18.47 9.38
C GLY A 46 -4.71 -17.28 8.42
N TRP A 47 -3.75 -17.26 7.49
CA TRP A 47 -3.64 -16.20 6.49
C TRP A 47 -4.51 -16.48 5.26
N ARG A 48 -5.09 -15.40 4.75
CA ARG A 48 -5.69 -15.36 3.42
C ARG A 48 -4.92 -14.42 2.52
N MET A 49 -5.14 -14.56 1.22
CA MET A 49 -4.65 -13.66 0.19
C MET A 49 -5.83 -13.20 -0.65
N ALA A 50 -5.82 -11.94 -1.06
CA ALA A 50 -6.77 -11.42 -2.02
C ALA A 50 -6.07 -10.52 -3.03
N GLY A 51 -6.38 -10.69 -4.32
CA GLY A 51 -5.81 -9.89 -5.40
C GLY A 51 -6.87 -9.45 -6.40
N ASN A 52 -6.51 -8.53 -7.28
CA ASN A 52 -7.40 -7.92 -8.27
C ASN A 52 -8.60 -7.16 -7.65
N VAL A 53 -8.49 -6.75 -6.37
CA VAL A 53 -9.60 -6.10 -5.64
C VAL A 53 -9.98 -4.77 -6.28
N TYR A 54 -9.00 -3.96 -6.65
CA TYR A 54 -9.19 -2.67 -7.30
C TYR A 54 -8.86 -2.70 -8.80
N SER A 55 -9.09 -3.85 -9.46
CA SER A 55 -8.75 -4.06 -10.87
C SER A 55 -9.82 -3.60 -11.88
N SER A 56 -10.83 -2.85 -11.44
CA SER A 56 -11.91 -2.33 -12.30
C SER A 56 -12.23 -0.87 -11.97
N ARG A 57 -12.54 -0.08 -13.00
CA ARG A 57 -12.98 1.32 -12.82
C ARG A 57 -14.35 1.39 -12.19
N GLU A 58 -15.21 0.40 -12.44
CA GLU A 58 -16.52 0.27 -11.81
C GLU A 58 -16.39 0.11 -10.30
N THR A 59 -15.48 -0.74 -9.82
CA THR A 59 -15.19 -0.89 -8.38
C THR A 59 -14.71 0.43 -7.78
N LEU A 60 -13.77 1.12 -8.44
CA LEU A 60 -13.23 2.40 -7.94
C LEU A 60 -14.28 3.52 -7.98
N ALA A 61 -15.09 3.61 -9.04
CA ALA A 61 -16.20 4.55 -9.13
C ALA A 61 -17.22 4.34 -8.01
N ALA A 62 -17.62 3.07 -7.79
CA ALA A 62 -18.55 2.71 -6.73
C ALA A 62 -17.99 3.06 -5.33
N ALA A 63 -16.70 2.79 -5.09
CA ALA A 63 -16.05 3.18 -3.84
C ALA A 63 -16.05 4.71 -3.62
N LEU A 64 -15.86 5.48 -4.70
CA LEU A 64 -15.91 6.94 -4.69
C LEU A 64 -17.34 7.52 -4.68
N GLY A 65 -18.38 6.68 -4.63
CA GLY A 65 -19.78 7.14 -4.66
C GLY A 65 -20.16 7.83 -5.97
N THR A 66 -19.53 7.44 -7.08
CA THR A 66 -19.70 8.09 -8.40
C THR A 66 -19.76 7.06 -9.53
N ASP A 67 -19.87 7.53 -10.78
CA ASP A 67 -19.76 6.72 -11.98
C ASP A 67 -18.35 6.84 -12.60
N ILE A 68 -18.04 6.02 -13.62
CA ILE A 68 -16.70 6.04 -14.24
C ILE A 68 -16.29 7.45 -14.74
N PRO A 69 -17.16 8.22 -15.42
CA PRO A 69 -16.86 9.61 -15.78
C PRO A 69 -16.58 10.53 -14.59
N GLY A 70 -17.25 10.32 -13.45
CA GLY A 70 -17.11 11.14 -12.25
C GLY A 70 -15.80 10.95 -11.48
N ILE A 71 -15.07 9.85 -11.69
CA ILE A 71 -13.79 9.57 -11.00
C ILE A 71 -12.81 10.75 -11.09
N ARG A 72 -12.60 11.30 -12.30
CA ARG A 72 -11.67 12.42 -12.51
C ARG A 72 -12.07 13.63 -11.68
N GLY A 73 -13.37 13.96 -11.69
CA GLY A 73 -13.91 15.09 -10.94
C GLY A 73 -13.74 14.93 -9.43
N ALA A 74 -13.98 13.73 -8.90
CA ALA A 74 -13.77 13.40 -7.50
C ALA A 74 -12.30 13.59 -7.09
N MET A 75 -11.37 13.04 -7.87
CA MET A 75 -9.92 13.18 -7.61
C MET A 75 -9.46 14.65 -7.66
N MET A 76 -9.91 15.41 -8.67
CA MET A 76 -9.58 16.84 -8.79
C MET A 76 -10.08 17.66 -7.60
N LYS A 77 -11.33 17.42 -7.19
CA LYS A 77 -11.94 18.12 -6.06
C LYS A 77 -11.20 17.82 -4.78
N ALA A 78 -10.93 16.55 -4.48
CA ALA A 78 -10.25 16.14 -3.25
C ALA A 78 -8.83 16.70 -3.14
N ALA A 79 -8.08 16.73 -4.24
CA ALA A 79 -6.73 17.33 -4.26
C ALA A 79 -6.77 18.87 -4.06
N SER A 80 -7.83 19.53 -4.53
CA SER A 80 -7.98 20.99 -4.40
C SER A 80 -8.55 21.40 -3.04
N VAL A 81 -9.35 20.54 -2.43
CA VAL A 81 -10.06 20.77 -1.17
C VAL A 81 -9.85 19.57 -0.26
N PRO A 82 -8.63 19.40 0.30
CA PRO A 82 -8.35 18.36 1.27
C PRO A 82 -9.21 18.56 2.53
N ALA A 83 -9.44 17.48 3.28
CA ALA A 83 -10.23 17.52 4.51
C ALA A 83 -9.46 16.86 5.65
N ALA A 84 -9.63 17.34 6.88
CA ALA A 84 -9.02 16.71 8.04
C ALA A 84 -9.50 15.24 8.19
N PHE A 85 -8.59 14.35 8.60
CA PHE A 85 -8.92 13.01 9.04
C PHE A 85 -9.03 12.96 10.58
N GLU A 86 -9.66 11.90 11.09
CA GLU A 86 -9.82 11.65 12.53
C GLU A 86 -8.79 10.62 12.99
N LYS A 87 -8.01 10.95 14.02
CA LYS A 87 -7.10 10.00 14.67
C LYS A 87 -7.84 9.21 15.74
N VAL A 88 -7.72 7.88 15.71
CA VAL A 88 -8.28 6.96 16.71
C VAL A 88 -7.19 6.06 17.28
N ASP A 89 -7.44 5.50 18.46
CA ASP A 89 -6.52 4.54 19.07
C ASP A 89 -6.54 3.21 18.29
N LEU A 90 -5.44 2.45 18.37
CA LEU A 90 -5.35 1.12 17.78
C LEU A 90 -6.46 0.20 18.35
N PRO A 91 -7.32 -0.39 17.51
CA PRO A 91 -8.36 -1.29 17.99
C PRO A 91 -7.79 -2.59 18.60
N ASP A 92 -8.45 -3.11 19.64
CA ASP A 92 -8.08 -4.36 20.33
C ASP A 92 -8.11 -5.61 19.43
N GLU A 93 -8.71 -5.53 18.23
CA GLU A 93 -8.75 -6.63 17.26
C GLU A 93 -7.43 -6.87 16.51
N TYR A 94 -6.45 -5.96 16.66
CA TYR A 94 -5.13 -6.11 16.07
C TYR A 94 -4.23 -6.98 16.96
N GLY A 95 -3.74 -8.09 16.39
CA GLY A 95 -2.71 -8.94 16.97
C GLY A 95 -1.31 -8.52 16.51
N LYS A 96 -0.28 -9.07 17.16
CA LYS A 96 1.13 -8.90 16.79
C LYS A 96 1.68 -10.20 16.22
N VAL A 97 2.45 -10.09 15.14
CA VAL A 97 3.14 -11.22 14.49
C VAL A 97 4.58 -10.84 14.14
N SER A 98 5.41 -11.81 13.81
CA SER A 98 6.71 -11.57 13.19
C SER A 98 6.54 -11.19 11.72
N ALA A 99 7.44 -10.34 11.19
CA ALA A 99 7.51 -10.07 9.76
C ALA A 99 7.75 -11.35 8.92
N SER A 100 8.36 -12.39 9.50
CA SER A 100 8.57 -13.69 8.86
C SER A 100 7.27 -14.49 8.66
N GLU A 101 6.19 -14.15 9.35
CA GLU A 101 4.88 -14.79 9.23
C GLU A 101 4.02 -14.18 8.11
N LEU A 102 4.51 -13.16 7.41
CA LEU A 102 3.79 -12.53 6.31
C LEU A 102 3.89 -13.38 5.03
N PRO A 103 2.77 -13.75 4.37
CA PRO A 103 2.77 -14.46 3.08
C PRO A 103 3.10 -13.52 1.92
N ILE A 104 4.31 -12.93 1.94
CA ILE A 104 4.75 -11.94 0.95
C ILE A 104 4.95 -12.63 -0.41
N PRO A 105 4.27 -12.18 -1.48
CA PRO A 105 4.37 -12.85 -2.77
C PRO A 105 5.73 -12.64 -3.45
N THR A 106 6.16 -13.64 -4.23
CA THR A 106 7.12 -13.45 -5.32
C THR A 106 6.34 -13.47 -6.63
N TYR A 107 6.43 -12.40 -7.42
CA TYR A 107 5.52 -12.22 -8.56
C TYR A 107 6.03 -12.86 -9.85
N PHE A 108 7.35 -12.79 -10.07
CA PHE A 108 8.00 -13.31 -11.26
C PHE A 108 9.23 -14.13 -10.89
N ALA A 109 9.55 -15.11 -11.76
CA ALA A 109 10.60 -16.10 -11.48
C ALA A 109 12.00 -15.51 -11.29
N ASN A 110 12.27 -14.33 -11.85
CA ASN A 110 13.56 -13.66 -11.71
C ASN A 110 13.52 -12.49 -10.71
N ASP A 111 12.42 -12.29 -9.98
CA ASP A 111 12.40 -11.27 -8.94
C ASP A 111 13.50 -11.54 -7.92
N GLY A 112 14.17 -10.48 -7.44
CA GLY A 112 15.26 -10.60 -6.46
C GLY A 112 14.86 -11.20 -5.11
N GLY A 113 13.56 -11.33 -4.84
CA GLY A 113 12.99 -11.89 -3.62
C GLY A 113 11.46 -11.70 -3.55
N PRO A 114 10.84 -11.95 -2.39
CA PRO A 114 9.45 -11.57 -2.12
C PRO A 114 9.28 -10.04 -2.03
N TYR A 115 8.16 -9.52 -2.54
CA TYR A 115 7.88 -8.09 -2.58
C TYR A 115 6.52 -7.70 -1.98
N ILE A 116 6.52 -6.65 -1.18
CA ILE A 116 5.31 -5.88 -0.89
C ILE A 116 5.14 -4.84 -1.99
N THR A 117 4.00 -4.86 -2.66
CA THR A 117 3.68 -4.00 -3.82
C THR A 117 2.36 -3.25 -3.66
N SER A 118 1.52 -3.69 -2.73
CA SER A 118 0.27 -3.07 -2.29
C SER A 118 0.45 -2.17 -1.06
N GLY A 119 1.69 -2.04 -0.56
CA GLY A 119 2.01 -1.25 0.62
C GLY A 119 2.05 0.25 0.33
N ILE A 120 1.30 1.02 1.11
CA ILE A 120 1.42 2.48 1.18
C ILE A 120 2.22 2.86 2.42
N VAL A 121 3.22 3.72 2.24
CA VAL A 121 4.15 4.16 3.27
C VAL A 121 3.74 5.56 3.72
N HIS A 122 3.31 5.68 4.97
CA HIS A 122 3.11 6.96 5.61
C HIS A 122 4.35 7.31 6.44
N ALA A 123 4.99 8.43 6.16
CA ALA A 123 6.14 8.93 6.90
C ALA A 123 5.93 10.39 7.29
N SER A 124 6.51 10.81 8.40
CA SER A 124 6.41 12.19 8.88
C SER A 124 7.73 12.64 9.50
N HIS A 125 8.11 13.89 9.25
CA HIS A 125 9.27 14.54 9.85
C HIS A 125 9.06 16.05 9.85
N ASP A 126 9.37 16.72 10.97
CA ASP A 126 9.23 18.17 11.15
C ASP A 126 7.86 18.74 10.72
N GLY A 127 6.79 18.03 11.07
CA GLY A 127 5.40 18.44 10.79
C GLY A 127 4.98 18.30 9.31
N LYS A 128 5.82 17.72 8.47
CA LYS A 128 5.50 17.36 7.08
C LYS A 128 5.22 15.86 7.00
N SER A 129 4.21 15.48 6.25
CA SER A 129 3.85 14.08 6.03
C SER A 129 3.84 13.75 4.54
N ASN A 130 3.95 12.47 4.25
CA ASN A 130 3.78 11.91 2.92
C ASN A 130 3.17 10.51 3.01
N LEU A 131 2.22 10.20 2.14
CA LEU A 131 1.73 8.85 1.89
C LEU A 131 1.99 8.45 0.43
N SER A 132 2.73 7.37 0.21
CA SER A 132 3.04 6.92 -1.15
C SER A 132 3.27 5.41 -1.26
N PHE A 133 3.04 4.86 -2.46
CA PHE A 133 3.42 3.48 -2.77
C PHE A 133 4.93 3.32 -2.92
N HIS A 134 5.46 2.25 -2.34
CA HIS A 134 6.83 1.81 -2.58
C HIS A 134 6.86 0.29 -2.72
N ARG A 135 7.53 -0.22 -3.76
CA ARG A 135 7.89 -1.64 -3.78
C ARG A 135 8.96 -1.89 -2.73
N MET A 136 8.77 -2.94 -1.93
CA MET A 136 9.66 -3.27 -0.82
C MET A 136 10.05 -4.74 -0.89
N MET A 137 11.32 -5.04 -1.21
CA MET A 137 11.87 -6.39 -1.24
C MET A 137 12.17 -6.86 0.19
N HIS A 138 11.67 -8.02 0.58
CA HIS A 138 12.00 -8.60 1.88
C HIS A 138 13.45 -9.12 1.90
N LEU A 139 14.25 -8.64 2.85
CA LEU A 139 15.67 -8.99 3.02
C LEU A 139 15.90 -10.09 4.08
N GLY A 140 14.88 -10.45 4.84
CA GLY A 140 14.99 -11.25 6.06
C GLY A 140 15.02 -10.39 7.33
N ASP A 141 14.84 -11.03 8.49
CA ASP A 141 14.94 -10.42 9.82
C ASP A 141 14.15 -9.11 10.01
N GLY A 142 12.98 -8.99 9.36
CA GLY A 142 12.14 -7.78 9.45
C GLY A 142 12.70 -6.58 8.69
N ARG A 143 13.63 -6.78 7.76
CA ARG A 143 14.23 -5.73 6.95
C ARG A 143 13.73 -5.77 5.51
N PHE A 144 13.59 -4.59 4.92
CA PHE A 144 13.10 -4.43 3.56
C PHE A 144 13.92 -3.41 2.78
N ALA A 145 14.28 -3.72 1.53
CA ALA A 145 14.82 -2.73 0.60
C ALA A 145 13.66 -2.07 -0.15
N ALA A 146 13.44 -0.77 0.08
CA ALA A 146 12.37 -0.01 -0.54
C ALA A 146 12.91 0.91 -1.64
N ARG A 147 12.32 0.83 -2.83
CA ARG A 147 12.68 1.77 -3.91
C ARG A 147 12.10 3.14 -3.65
N VAL A 148 12.96 4.09 -3.29
CA VAL A 148 12.57 5.47 -2.99
C VAL A 148 13.15 6.44 -4.01
N VAL A 149 12.32 6.80 -5.00
CA VAL A 149 12.70 7.75 -6.06
C VAL A 149 12.70 9.19 -5.56
N PRO A 150 13.38 10.15 -6.25
CA PRO A 150 13.45 11.57 -5.87
C PRO A 150 12.10 12.32 -5.85
N ARG A 151 11.28 12.04 -4.83
CA ARG A 151 9.95 12.58 -4.55
C ARG A 151 9.83 12.87 -3.05
N HIS A 152 8.63 13.15 -2.55
CA HIS A 152 8.39 13.59 -1.18
C HIS A 152 8.97 12.67 -0.09
N LEU A 153 8.82 11.34 -0.19
CA LEU A 153 9.47 10.43 0.78
C LEU A 153 11.00 10.58 0.76
N ASN A 154 11.62 10.74 -0.41
CA ASN A 154 13.06 11.00 -0.51
C ASN A 154 13.44 12.35 0.12
N SER A 155 12.59 13.37 -0.03
CA SER A 155 12.79 14.67 0.63
C SER A 155 12.75 14.55 2.15
N LEU A 156 11.77 13.83 2.71
CA LEU A 156 11.69 13.57 4.16
C LEU A 156 12.90 12.76 4.66
N LEU A 157 13.29 11.72 3.92
CA LEU A 157 14.48 10.93 4.25
C LEU A 157 15.75 11.78 4.26
N THR A 158 15.89 12.67 3.28
CA THR A 158 17.05 13.55 3.17
C THR A 158 17.07 14.54 4.34
N GLU A 159 15.92 15.12 4.69
CA GLU A 159 15.78 16.05 5.82
C GLU A 159 16.14 15.38 7.15
N ALA A 160 15.56 14.21 7.45
CA ALA A 160 15.89 13.43 8.64
C ALA A 160 17.40 13.13 8.73
N ARG A 161 18.01 12.70 7.62
CA ARG A 161 19.46 12.45 7.55
C ARG A 161 20.30 13.69 7.79
N THR A 162 19.87 14.87 7.32
CA THR A 162 20.59 16.12 7.61
C THR A 162 20.54 16.49 9.10
N HIS A 163 19.55 16.00 9.82
CA HIS A 163 19.46 16.10 11.29
C HIS A 163 20.18 14.95 12.02
N GLY A 164 20.75 13.97 11.31
CA GLY A 164 21.35 12.78 11.90
C GLY A 164 20.33 11.80 12.46
N GLU A 165 19.10 11.83 11.94
CA GLU A 165 17.97 11.03 12.41
C GLU A 165 17.56 9.99 11.36
N GLU A 166 16.95 8.91 11.85
CA GLU A 166 16.23 7.94 11.03
C GLU A 166 14.81 8.43 10.77
N LEU A 167 14.19 8.01 9.66
CA LEU A 167 12.83 8.45 9.34
C LEU A 167 11.82 7.40 9.78
N ASP A 168 11.03 7.74 10.80
CA ASP A 168 9.90 6.93 11.22
C ASP A 168 8.84 6.81 10.11
N ALA A 169 8.35 5.59 9.90
CA ALA A 169 7.35 5.32 8.90
C ALA A 169 6.46 4.12 9.26
N VAL A 170 5.27 4.10 8.65
CA VAL A 170 4.29 3.03 8.78
C VAL A 170 3.92 2.53 7.39
N VAL A 171 4.00 1.22 7.17
CA VAL A 171 3.56 0.58 5.93
C VAL A 171 2.20 -0.07 6.16
N SER A 172 1.21 0.31 5.38
CA SER A 172 -0.15 -0.25 5.45
C SER A 172 -0.46 -1.09 4.21
N ILE A 173 -0.92 -2.32 4.40
CA ILE A 173 -1.29 -3.27 3.33
C ILE A 173 -2.76 -3.65 3.50
N GLY A 174 -3.49 -3.76 2.39
CA GLY A 174 -4.93 -3.97 2.42
C GLY A 174 -5.66 -2.76 3.01
N ALA A 175 -5.24 -1.55 2.60
CA ALA A 175 -5.87 -0.30 3.01
C ALA A 175 -7.16 -0.02 2.20
N ASP A 176 -7.94 0.96 2.64
CA ASP A 176 -9.15 1.39 1.96
C ASP A 176 -8.85 2.04 0.59
N PRO A 177 -9.82 2.05 -0.36
CA PRO A 177 -9.62 2.60 -1.69
C PRO A 177 -9.26 4.09 -1.69
N PHE A 178 -9.72 4.87 -0.70
CA PHE A 178 -9.47 6.31 -0.66
C PHE A 178 -8.00 6.58 -0.35
N SER A 179 -7.43 5.90 0.65
CA SER A 179 -6.01 5.98 0.98
C SER A 179 -5.12 5.44 -0.14
N LEU A 180 -5.51 4.33 -0.80
CA LEU A 180 -4.75 3.81 -1.94
C LEU A 180 -4.75 4.78 -3.12
N LEU A 181 -5.89 5.38 -3.48
CA LEU A 181 -5.95 6.38 -4.56
C LEU A 181 -5.16 7.64 -4.21
N ALA A 182 -5.26 8.12 -2.96
CA ALA A 182 -4.56 9.31 -2.51
C ALA A 182 -3.03 9.13 -2.50
N ALA A 183 -2.53 7.95 -2.09
CA ALA A 183 -1.11 7.61 -2.08
C ALA A 183 -0.43 7.65 -3.47
N SER A 184 -1.24 7.63 -4.54
CA SER A 184 -0.78 7.73 -5.93
C SER A 184 -0.91 9.14 -6.52
N THR A 185 -1.43 10.09 -5.76
CA THR A 185 -1.55 11.49 -6.20
C THR A 185 -0.19 12.17 -6.24
N SER A 186 -0.15 13.35 -6.87
CA SER A 186 1.02 14.24 -6.85
C SER A 186 0.64 15.51 -6.10
N ALA A 187 0.34 15.39 -4.80
CA ALA A 187 0.07 16.56 -3.97
C ALA A 187 1.27 17.53 -3.97
N PRO A 188 1.10 18.81 -3.63
CA PRO A 188 2.22 19.67 -3.27
C PRO A 188 2.96 19.13 -2.05
N PHE A 189 4.28 19.33 -1.99
CA PHE A 189 5.07 18.90 -0.83
C PHE A 189 4.57 19.59 0.45
N GLY A 190 4.35 18.81 1.51
CA GLY A 190 3.80 19.27 2.79
C GLY A 190 2.28 19.23 2.89
N GLN A 191 1.56 18.88 1.81
CA GLN A 191 0.16 18.47 1.89
C GLN A 191 0.10 16.96 2.13
N ASP A 192 -0.56 16.55 3.21
CA ASP A 192 -0.72 15.13 3.57
C ASP A 192 -1.78 14.48 2.67
N GLU A 193 -1.40 13.46 1.89
CA GLU A 193 -2.34 12.76 1.02
C GLU A 193 -3.46 12.04 1.82
N LEU A 194 -3.30 11.77 3.12
CA LEU A 194 -4.42 11.28 3.95
C LEU A 194 -5.56 12.30 4.06
N GLU A 195 -5.29 13.60 3.93
CA GLU A 195 -6.35 14.61 3.88
C GLU A 195 -7.10 14.59 2.55
N ILE A 196 -6.42 14.24 1.45
CA ILE A 196 -7.05 13.98 0.15
C ILE A 196 -7.94 12.74 0.26
N ALA A 197 -7.44 11.67 0.87
CA ALA A 197 -8.24 10.46 1.14
C ALA A 197 -9.47 10.76 2.01
N SER A 198 -9.32 11.60 3.04
CA SER A 198 -10.45 12.04 3.88
C SER A 198 -11.48 12.84 3.09
N SER A 199 -11.05 13.71 2.17
CA SER A 199 -11.96 14.45 1.29
C SER A 199 -12.75 13.53 0.35
N LEU A 200 -12.08 12.56 -0.28
CA LEU A 200 -12.73 11.54 -1.12
C LEU A 200 -13.77 10.74 -0.32
N ARG A 201 -13.40 10.30 0.89
CA ARG A 201 -14.28 9.52 1.76
C ARG A 201 -15.47 10.35 2.26
N MET A 202 -15.25 11.62 2.58
CA MET A 202 -16.30 12.54 2.99
C MET A 202 -17.34 12.72 1.88
N ASP A 203 -16.89 12.89 0.64
CA ASP A 203 -17.79 13.01 -0.51
C ASP A 203 -18.58 11.72 -0.79
N ALA A 204 -17.91 10.57 -0.69
CA ALA A 204 -18.53 9.27 -0.98
C ALA A 204 -19.49 8.80 0.12
N LEU A 205 -19.13 8.98 1.40
CA LEU A 205 -19.77 8.34 2.55
C LEU A 205 -20.23 9.31 3.65
N GLY A 206 -20.07 10.62 3.46
CA GLY A 206 -20.50 11.65 4.43
C GLY A 206 -19.74 11.62 5.76
N SER A 207 -18.54 11.04 5.80
CA SER A 207 -17.71 10.98 7.02
C SER A 207 -16.20 11.01 6.70
N PRO A 208 -15.35 11.56 7.59
CA PRO A 208 -13.92 11.72 7.32
C PRO A 208 -13.19 10.37 7.35
N LEU A 209 -11.99 10.33 6.78
CA LEU A 209 -11.09 9.19 6.98
C LEU A 209 -10.75 9.07 8.46
N ARG A 210 -10.71 7.82 8.96
CA ARG A 210 -10.21 7.51 10.29
C ARG A 210 -8.86 6.82 10.15
N VAL A 211 -7.88 7.24 10.94
CA VAL A 211 -6.52 6.69 10.95
C VAL A 211 -6.17 6.25 12.37
N MET A 212 -5.46 5.13 12.48
CA MET A 212 -5.02 4.56 13.73
C MET A 212 -3.67 5.14 14.16
N LYS A 213 -3.57 5.51 15.42
CA LYS A 213 -2.29 5.70 16.10
C LYS A 213 -1.71 4.33 16.44
N VAL A 214 -0.58 4.00 15.84
CA VAL A 214 0.05 2.67 15.96
C VAL A 214 1.32 2.68 16.80
N SER A 215 1.81 3.87 17.15
CA SER A 215 2.89 4.10 18.11
C SER A 215 2.77 5.53 18.66
N GLU A 216 3.69 5.92 19.55
CA GLU A 216 3.82 7.30 20.03
C GLU A 216 4.43 8.26 18.97
N LYS A 217 4.91 7.72 17.85
CA LYS A 217 5.47 8.49 16.73
C LYS A 217 4.34 9.06 15.85
N ASP A 218 4.67 10.07 15.05
CA ASP A 218 3.70 10.76 14.20
C ASP A 218 3.08 9.92 13.05
N PRO A 219 3.80 8.97 12.43
CA PRO A 219 3.21 8.14 11.38
C PRO A 219 1.99 7.33 11.82
N VAL A 220 0.95 7.35 10.99
CA VAL A 220 -0.34 6.68 11.22
C VAL A 220 -0.68 5.69 10.10
N SER A 221 -1.67 4.83 10.34
CA SER A 221 -2.20 3.89 9.35
C SER A 221 -3.70 4.11 9.11
N PRO A 222 -4.24 4.00 7.89
CA PRO A 222 -5.69 4.00 7.67
C PRO A 222 -6.39 2.91 8.48
N LEU A 223 -7.47 3.27 9.18
CA LEU A 223 -8.26 2.32 9.98
C LEU A 223 -8.81 1.19 9.10
N GLY A 224 -8.59 -0.05 9.53
CA GLY A 224 -9.05 -1.23 8.81
C GLY A 224 -8.02 -1.82 7.84
N SER A 225 -6.81 -1.25 7.75
CA SER A 225 -5.68 -1.87 7.06
C SER A 225 -5.41 -3.28 7.59
N GLU A 226 -5.26 -4.27 6.71
CA GLU A 226 -5.12 -5.68 7.11
C GLU A 226 -3.81 -5.96 7.84
N VAL A 227 -2.72 -5.36 7.36
CA VAL A 227 -1.38 -5.48 7.93
C VAL A 227 -0.78 -4.08 8.05
N VAL A 228 -0.19 -3.78 9.21
CA VAL A 228 0.50 -2.54 9.49
C VAL A 228 1.89 -2.84 10.03
N MET A 229 2.93 -2.44 9.30
CA MET A 229 4.31 -2.54 9.75
C MET A 229 4.76 -1.19 10.27
N VAL A 230 5.06 -1.12 11.56
CA VAL A 230 5.62 0.06 12.24
C VAL A 230 7.12 -0.08 12.26
N GLY A 231 7.84 0.97 11.85
CA GLY A 231 9.30 0.91 11.78
C GLY A 231 9.91 2.24 11.36
N ARG A 232 11.10 2.16 10.78
CA ARG A 232 11.86 3.33 10.32
C ARG A 232 12.78 3.02 9.16
N PHE A 233 13.07 4.03 8.35
CA PHE A 233 14.15 3.98 7.40
C PHE A 233 15.48 4.34 8.09
N ILE A 234 16.37 3.36 8.13
CA ILE A 234 17.68 3.48 8.78
C ILE A 234 18.72 4.07 7.81
N ASP A 235 19.90 4.47 8.30
CA ASP A 235 20.99 4.93 7.44
C ASP A 235 21.77 3.77 6.79
N GLU A 236 21.03 2.88 6.13
CA GLU A 236 21.58 1.78 5.35
C GLU A 236 20.99 1.75 3.94
N ARG A 237 21.71 1.07 3.06
CA ARG A 237 21.31 0.76 1.70
C ARG A 237 21.53 -0.73 1.44
N ALA A 238 20.64 -1.34 0.67
CA ALA A 238 20.75 -2.74 0.29
C ALA A 238 20.53 -2.92 -1.22
N PRO A 239 21.15 -3.94 -1.84
CA PRO A 239 20.76 -4.35 -3.19
C PRO A 239 19.28 -4.69 -3.25
N GLU A 240 18.62 -4.23 -4.31
CA GLU A 240 17.23 -4.56 -4.65
C GLU A 240 17.16 -5.01 -6.11
N GLY A 241 16.10 -5.76 -6.44
CA GLY A 241 15.85 -6.20 -7.79
C GLY A 241 16.65 -7.45 -8.21
N PRO A 242 16.46 -7.89 -9.46
CA PRO A 242 15.62 -7.24 -10.46
C PRO A 242 14.13 -7.41 -10.11
N PHE A 243 13.28 -6.55 -10.66
CA PHE A 243 11.84 -6.53 -10.37
C PHE A 243 11.07 -6.07 -11.60
N VAL A 244 9.93 -6.68 -11.92
CA VAL A 244 9.08 -6.23 -13.03
C VAL A 244 8.31 -4.98 -12.63
N ASP A 245 8.64 -3.86 -13.27
CA ASP A 245 7.99 -2.58 -12.96
C ASP A 245 6.68 -2.37 -13.75
N ILE A 246 6.01 -1.24 -13.55
CA ILE A 246 4.77 -0.84 -14.23
C ILE A 246 4.88 -0.93 -15.77
N THR A 247 6.08 -0.76 -16.34
CA THR A 247 6.34 -0.91 -17.78
C THR A 247 6.33 -2.38 -18.26
N SER A 248 6.05 -3.34 -17.38
CA SER A 248 6.12 -4.79 -17.65
C SER A 248 7.51 -5.27 -18.09
N THR A 249 8.55 -4.54 -17.71
CA THR A 249 9.96 -4.89 -17.95
C THR A 249 10.71 -4.98 -16.63
N TYR A 250 11.75 -5.82 -16.57
CA TYR A 250 12.61 -5.86 -15.40
C TYR A 250 13.41 -4.56 -15.27
N ASP A 251 13.32 -3.96 -14.09
CA ASP A 251 14.24 -2.95 -13.62
C ASP A 251 15.60 -3.60 -13.27
N ARG A 252 16.66 -2.79 -13.28
CA ARG A 252 18.03 -3.27 -13.03
C ARG A 252 18.18 -3.71 -11.58
N ALA A 253 18.83 -4.86 -11.38
CA ALA A 253 19.26 -5.33 -10.06
C ALA A 253 20.50 -4.56 -9.57
N GLY A 254 20.65 -4.44 -8.25
CA GLY A 254 21.92 -4.05 -7.63
C GLY A 254 22.41 -2.66 -8.05
N MET A 255 21.52 -1.68 -8.08
CA MET A 255 21.91 -0.28 -8.28
C MET A 255 22.89 0.15 -7.18
N ASP A 256 23.84 1.03 -7.50
CA ASP A 256 24.77 1.67 -6.54
C ASP A 256 24.25 3.09 -6.28
N PRO A 257 23.99 3.53 -5.03
CA PRO A 257 24.36 2.92 -3.74
C PRO A 257 23.39 1.87 -3.16
N GLY A 258 22.42 1.40 -3.93
CA GLY A 258 21.35 0.50 -3.48
C GLY A 258 20.09 1.26 -3.12
N GLU A 259 19.11 0.55 -2.55
CA GLU A 259 17.82 1.10 -2.15
C GLU A 259 17.73 1.30 -0.64
N SER A 260 16.87 2.22 -0.19
CA SER A 260 16.71 2.56 1.23
C SER A 260 16.22 1.37 2.05
N VAL A 261 16.86 1.09 3.19
CA VAL A 261 16.43 0.01 4.08
C VAL A 261 15.38 0.51 5.06
N PHE A 262 14.25 -0.18 5.12
CA PHE A 262 13.23 -0.07 6.16
C PHE A 262 13.39 -1.23 7.15
N GLU A 263 13.53 -0.91 8.43
CA GLU A 263 13.60 -1.86 9.53
C GLU A 263 12.26 -1.84 10.29
N VAL A 264 11.67 -3.03 10.47
CA VAL A 264 10.39 -3.21 11.16
C VAL A 264 10.63 -3.39 12.65
N ASP A 265 9.98 -2.54 13.45
CA ASP A 265 9.91 -2.66 14.91
C ASP A 265 8.76 -3.60 15.31
N GLU A 266 7.61 -3.48 14.65
CA GLU A 266 6.39 -4.21 14.99
C GLU A 266 5.50 -4.46 13.78
N VAL A 267 4.88 -5.64 13.72
CA VAL A 267 3.85 -5.97 12.71
C VAL A 267 2.51 -6.20 13.42
N LEU A 268 1.54 -5.36 13.10
CA LEU A 268 0.17 -5.43 13.56
C LEU A 268 -0.72 -6.01 12.47
N VAL A 269 -1.58 -6.97 12.82
CA VAL A 269 -2.49 -7.62 11.87
C VAL A 269 -3.89 -7.72 12.42
N ARG A 270 -4.89 -7.55 11.56
CA ARG A 270 -6.29 -7.86 11.93
C ARG A 270 -6.44 -9.37 12.16
N ARG A 271 -7.47 -9.75 12.92
CA ARG A 271 -7.91 -11.15 13.00
C ARG A 271 -8.25 -11.71 11.61
N ASP A 272 -7.82 -12.94 11.34
CA ASP A 272 -7.99 -13.64 10.05
C ASP A 272 -7.46 -12.80 8.87
N PRO A 273 -6.18 -12.39 8.91
CA PRO A 273 -5.64 -11.33 8.06
C PRO A 273 -5.61 -11.73 6.59
N ILE A 274 -5.78 -10.72 5.73
CA ILE A 274 -5.74 -10.86 4.28
C ILE A 274 -4.55 -10.09 3.72
N MET A 275 -3.59 -10.80 3.11
CA MET A 275 -2.53 -10.19 2.33
C MET A 275 -3.09 -9.69 0.99
N HIS A 276 -3.02 -8.38 0.75
CA HIS A 276 -3.44 -7.76 -0.52
C HIS A 276 -2.35 -7.96 -1.58
N VAL A 277 -2.66 -8.77 -2.59
CA VAL A 277 -1.77 -9.12 -3.70
C VAL A 277 -2.01 -8.16 -4.86
N LEU A 278 -1.12 -7.20 -5.06
CA LEU A 278 -1.14 -6.27 -6.19
C LEU A 278 -0.07 -6.70 -7.20
N LEU A 279 -0.50 -7.30 -8.32
CA LEU A 279 0.41 -7.76 -9.36
C LEU A 279 1.13 -6.58 -10.04
N PRO A 280 2.47 -6.51 -10.03
CA PRO A 280 3.22 -5.50 -10.77
C PRO A 280 2.98 -5.62 -12.29
N GLY A 281 2.78 -4.49 -12.96
CA GLY A 281 2.33 -4.48 -14.36
C GLY A 281 0.94 -5.07 -14.61
N GLY A 282 0.16 -5.32 -13.55
CA GLY A 282 -1.22 -5.78 -13.62
C GLY A 282 -2.22 -4.63 -13.75
N LEU A 283 -3.48 -4.97 -14.05
CA LEU A 283 -4.55 -3.98 -14.24
C LEU A 283 -4.80 -3.14 -12.97
N GLU A 284 -4.79 -3.75 -11.79
CA GLU A 284 -4.93 -3.05 -10.51
C GLU A 284 -3.82 -2.01 -10.29
N HIS A 285 -2.57 -2.36 -10.60
CA HIS A 285 -1.44 -1.42 -10.58
C HIS A 285 -1.70 -0.23 -11.53
N TYR A 286 -2.09 -0.52 -12.78
CA TYR A 286 -2.38 0.53 -13.77
C TYR A 286 -3.51 1.46 -13.36
N LEU A 287 -4.57 0.94 -12.73
CA LEU A 287 -5.69 1.76 -12.31
C LEU A 287 -5.34 2.61 -11.09
N LEU A 288 -4.79 2.01 -10.03
CA LEU A 288 -4.45 2.73 -8.80
C LEU A 288 -3.39 3.81 -9.02
N MET A 289 -2.42 3.58 -9.91
CA MET A 289 -1.34 4.54 -10.17
C MET A 289 -1.58 5.41 -11.42
N GLY A 290 -2.53 5.03 -12.28
CA GLY A 290 -2.89 5.78 -13.49
C GLY A 290 -4.02 6.78 -13.28
N ILE A 291 -5.11 6.38 -12.60
CA ILE A 291 -6.29 7.24 -12.37
C ILE A 291 -5.91 8.56 -11.69
N PRO A 292 -5.09 8.58 -10.62
CA PRO A 292 -4.71 9.82 -9.96
C PRO A 292 -3.85 10.76 -10.82
N LYS A 293 -3.31 10.28 -11.95
CA LYS A 293 -2.57 11.10 -12.92
C LYS A 293 -3.46 11.70 -14.01
N GLU A 294 -4.65 11.14 -14.27
CA GLU A 294 -5.60 11.64 -15.28
C GLU A 294 -6.01 13.11 -15.08
N PRO A 295 -6.21 13.61 -13.84
CA PRO A 295 -6.45 15.03 -13.60
C PRO A 295 -5.35 15.98 -14.10
N ALA A 296 -4.10 15.53 -14.16
CA ALA A 296 -2.94 16.34 -14.47
C ALA A 296 -2.66 16.45 -15.98
N ILE A 297 -3.47 15.79 -16.81
CA ILE A 297 -3.40 15.76 -18.29
C ILE A 297 -4.64 16.46 -18.87
#